data_AF-A0A5B8VZ68-F1
#
_entry.id   AF-A0A5B8VZ68-F1
#
_cell.length_a   1.000
_cell.length_b   1.000
_cell.length_c   1.000
_cell.angle_alpha   90.00
_cell.angle_beta   90.00
_cell.angle_gamma   90.00
#
_symmetry.space_group_name_H-M   'P 1'
#
loop_
_entity.id
_entity.type
_entity.pdbx_description
1 polymer ?
#
loop_
_entity_poly.entity_id
_entity_poly.type
_entity_poly.pdbx_seq_one_letter_code
_entity_poly.pdbx_strand_id
1 'polypeptide(L)' 'MTHKLIKIAGCLLLAASLTSCVHLKEYQKSRINDSEMALSNRKVERNELNFQSYREAASGANAGKTGGGCGCN' A
#
# COMPACT_ATOMS: atom_id res chain seq x y z
N MET A 1 -2.36 25.31 -29.20
CA MET A 1 -1.09 24.56 -29.39
C MET A 1 -0.47 24.15 -28.05
N THR A 2 -0.46 25.05 -27.06
CA THR A 2 0.00 24.83 -25.67
C THR A 2 -0.65 23.64 -24.94
N HIS A 3 -1.97 23.46 -25.02
CA HIS A 3 -2.64 22.32 -24.37
C HIS A 3 -2.24 20.94 -24.91
N LYS A 4 -1.88 20.84 -26.20
CA LYS A 4 -1.37 19.57 -26.78
C LYS A 4 0.03 19.25 -26.23
N LEU A 5 0.89 20.26 -26.09
CA LEU A 5 2.21 20.13 -25.48
C LEU A 5 2.14 19.72 -24.00
N ILE A 6 1.22 20.30 -23.23
CA ILE A 6 1.03 19.93 -21.81
C ILE A 6 0.56 18.48 -21.67
N LYS A 7 -0.36 18.02 -22.52
CA LYS A 7 -0.81 16.62 -22.52
C LYS A 7 0.30 15.63 -22.87
N ILE A 8 1.11 15.96 -23.88
CA ILE A 8 2.26 15.13 -24.29
C ILE A 8 3.30 15.08 -23.17
N ALA A 9 3.64 16.23 -22.57
CA ALA A 9 4.56 16.31 -21.44
C ALA A 9 4.05 15.51 -20.23
N GLY A 10 2.75 15.60 -19.91
CA GLY A 10 2.13 14.83 -18.83
C GLY A 10 2.18 13.32 -19.05
N CYS A 11 1.89 12.84 -20.27
CA CYS A 11 2.05 11.43 -20.61
C CYS A 11 3.50 10.94 -20.48
N LEU A 12 4.47 11.76 -20.89
CA LEU A 12 5.89 11.42 -20.82
C LEU A 12 6.38 11.30 -19.37
N LEU A 13 5.90 12.20 -18.50
CA LEU A 13 6.21 12.22 -17.08
C LEU A 13 5.61 11.00 -16.34
N LEU A 14 4.40 10.60 -16.72
CA LEU A 14 3.75 9.39 -16.19
C LEU A 14 4.47 8.12 -16.67
N ALA A 15 4.94 8.08 -17.91
CA ALA A 15 5.70 6.94 -18.42
C ALA A 15 7.05 6.77 -17.69
N ALA A 16 7.70 7.88 -17.32
CA ALA A 16 8.97 7.87 -16.60
C ALA A 16 8.86 7.35 -15.16
N SER A 17 7.69 7.43 -14.50
CA SER A 17 7.53 6.94 -13.12
C SER A 17 7.46 5.41 -13.00
N LEU A 18 7.22 4.70 -14.11
CA LEU A 18 7.12 3.24 -14.14
C LEU A 18 8.47 2.52 -14.17
N THR A 19 9.60 3.25 -14.30
CA THR A 19 10.93 2.64 -14.46
C THR A 19 11.56 2.14 -13.16
N SER A 20 10.92 2.33 -12.00
CA SER A 20 11.44 1.91 -10.69
C SER A 20 11.21 0.43 -10.36
N CYS A 21 10.43 -0.29 -11.15
CA CYS A 21 10.15 -1.71 -10.94
C CYS A 21 11.37 -2.58 -11.27
N VAL A 22 11.86 -3.34 -10.30
CA VAL A 22 13.01 -4.25 -10.45
C VAL A 22 12.61 -5.68 -10.13
N HIS A 23 13.11 -6.64 -10.92
CA HIS A 23 12.89 -8.05 -10.66
C HIS A 23 13.74 -8.51 -9.47
N LEU A 24 13.10 -9.01 -8.41
CA LEU A 24 13.77 -9.48 -7.20
C LEU A 24 14.13 -10.96 -7.30
N LYS A 25 15.29 -11.32 -6.76
CA LYS A 25 15.72 -12.72 -6.65
C LYS A 25 14.83 -13.44 -5.64
N GLU A 26 14.56 -14.73 -5.85
CA GLU A 26 13.57 -15.49 -5.08
C GLU A 26 13.81 -15.43 -3.56
N TYR A 27 15.07 -15.52 -3.12
CA TYR A 27 15.40 -15.45 -1.69
C TYR A 27 15.15 -14.07 -1.06
N GLN A 28 15.13 -12.99 -1.84
CA GLN A 28 14.83 -11.64 -1.35
C GLN A 28 13.32 -11.45 -1.13
N LYS A 29 12.48 -12.23 -1.81
CA LYS A 29 11.02 -12.20 -1.64
C LYS A 29 10.58 -12.61 -0.24
N SER A 30 11.39 -13.40 0.49
CA SER A 30 11.12 -13.74 1.89
C SER A 30 11.03 -12.52 2.81
N ARG A 31 11.69 -11.39 2.46
CA ARG A 31 11.63 -10.16 3.26
C ARG A 31 10.40 -9.30 2.97
N ILE A 32 9.81 -9.47 1.78
CA ILE A 32 8.61 -8.74 1.34
C ILE A 32 7.36 -9.52 1.75
N ASN A 33 7.39 -10.85 1.59
CA ASN A 33 6.35 -11.76 2.03
C ASN A 33 6.52 -12.15 3.52
N ASP A 34 6.90 -11.18 4.36
CA ASP A 34 6.93 -11.41 5.80
C ASP A 34 5.50 -11.58 6.31
N SER A 35 5.29 -12.54 7.21
CA SER A 35 4.01 -12.76 7.88
C SER A 35 3.53 -11.56 8.68
N GLU A 36 4.44 -10.69 9.14
CA GLU A 36 4.12 -9.41 9.82
C GLU A 36 3.67 -8.33 8.83
N MET A 37 4.04 -8.42 7.55
CA MET A 37 3.66 -7.48 6.48
C MET A 37 2.27 -7.79 5.89
N ALA A 38 1.61 -8.85 6.36
CA ALA A 38 0.24 -9.13 5.99
C ALA A 38 -0.68 -8.04 6.54
N LEU A 39 -1.35 -7.31 5.65
CA LEU A 39 -2.34 -6.29 6.03
C LEU A 39 -3.56 -6.84 6.80
N SER A 40 -3.63 -8.13 7.09
CA SER A 40 -4.72 -8.70 7.88
C SER A 40 -4.28 -8.86 9.31
N ASN A 41 -5.12 -8.42 10.25
CA ASN A 41 -4.82 -8.61 11.66
C ASN A 41 -4.78 -10.07 12.07
N ARG A 42 -3.87 -10.35 13.01
CA ARG A 42 -3.88 -11.61 13.73
C ARG A 42 -5.11 -11.67 14.63
N LYS A 43 -5.62 -12.88 14.87
CA LYS A 43 -6.78 -13.09 15.73
C LYS A 43 -6.59 -12.50 17.14
N VAL A 44 -5.36 -12.51 17.65
CA VAL A 44 -5.00 -11.99 18.97
C VAL A 44 -5.02 -10.45 19.05
N GLU A 45 -4.78 -9.76 17.93
CA GLU A 45 -4.68 -8.29 17.89
C GLU A 45 -6.03 -7.59 17.74
N ARG A 46 -7.10 -8.37 17.52
CA ARG A 46 -8.45 -7.83 17.33
C ARG A 46 -8.95 -7.05 18.54
N ASN A 47 -8.55 -7.44 19.75
CA ASN A 47 -8.95 -6.76 20.97
C ASN A 47 -8.26 -5.39 21.11
N GLU A 48 -6.93 -5.37 20.93
CA GLU A 48 -6.12 -4.14 20.97
C GLU A 48 -6.58 -3.12 19.93
N LEU A 49 -6.87 -3.59 18.71
CA LEU A 49 -7.40 -2.72 17.66
C LEU A 49 -8.80 -2.21 17.95
N ASN A 50 -9.70 -3.04 18.48
CA ASN A 50 -11.03 -2.56 18.85
C ASN A 50 -10.92 -1.44 19.91
N PHE A 51 -10.00 -1.58 20.86
CA PHE A 51 -9.74 -0.53 21.84
C PHE A 51 -9.21 0.75 21.20
N GLN A 52 -8.20 0.66 20.33
CA GLN A 52 -7.62 1.82 19.63
C GLN A 52 -8.62 2.49 18.68
N SER A 53 -9.39 1.70 17.92
CA SER A 53 -10.44 2.23 17.04
C SER A 53 -11.57 2.89 17.83
N TYR A 54 -11.97 2.33 18.98
CA TYR A 54 -13.03 2.90 19.80
C TYR A 54 -12.58 4.18 20.53
N ARG A 55 -11.36 4.21 21.06
CA ARG A 55 -10.86 5.35 21.85
C ARG A 55 -10.23 6.46 20.99
N GLU A 56 -9.47 6.08 19.98
CA GLU A 56 -8.58 6.98 19.22
C GLU A 56 -9.07 7.19 17.78
N ALA A 57 -10.24 6.64 17.42
CA ALA A 57 -10.77 6.64 16.06
C ALA A 57 -9.74 6.14 15.02
N ALA A 58 -8.86 5.22 15.44
CA ALA A 58 -7.81 4.69 14.60
C ALA A 58 -8.44 3.92 13.42
N SER A 59 -8.22 4.43 12.21
CA SER A 59 -8.53 3.76 10.94
C SER A 59 -7.23 3.18 10.38
N GLY A 60 -7.02 1.88 10.62
CA GLY A 60 -5.81 1.17 10.19
C GLY A 60 -5.84 0.81 8.71
N ALA A 61 -4.68 0.58 8.09
CA ALA A 61 -4.58 0.01 6.75
C ALA A 61 -4.64 -1.52 6.83
N ASN A 62 -5.68 -2.05 7.45
CA ASN A 62 -5.84 -3.48 7.63
C ASN A 62 -6.81 -3.92 6.54
N ALA A 63 -6.43 -4.82 5.62
CA ALA A 63 -7.17 -5.24 4.41
C ALA A 63 -8.58 -5.84 4.63
N GLY A 64 -9.24 -5.54 5.75
CA GLY A 64 -10.64 -5.81 6.08
C GLY A 64 -11.52 -4.55 6.09
N LYS A 65 -12.78 -4.74 6.50
CA LYS A 65 -13.86 -3.74 6.38
C LYS A 65 -13.75 -2.54 7.32
N THR A 66 -12.98 -2.65 8.40
CA THR A 66 -12.83 -1.61 9.45
C THR A 66 -11.66 -0.65 9.19
N GLY A 67 -10.84 -0.89 8.17
CA GLY A 67 -9.62 -0.14 7.92
C GLY A 67 -9.31 -0.02 6.43
N GLY A 68 -9.97 0.91 5.75
CA GLY A 68 -9.86 1.09 4.29
C GLY A 68 -8.57 1.78 3.86
N GLY A 69 -7.42 1.12 4.04
CA GLY A 69 -6.15 1.55 3.46
C GLY A 69 -5.94 0.98 2.05
N CYS A 70 -5.28 1.73 1.17
CA CYS A 70 -4.75 1.19 -0.08
C CYS A 70 -3.62 0.23 0.27
N GLY A 71 -3.93 -1.06 0.35
CA GLY A 71 -2.95 -2.09 0.67
C GLY A 71 -1.92 -2.25 -0.42
N CYS A 72 -0.80 -1.54 -0.29
CA CYS A 72 0.38 -1.76 -1.12
C CYS A 72 1.24 -2.84 -0.45
N ASN A 73 1.24 -4.05 -1.01
CA ASN A 73 2.33 -5.01 -0.82
C ASN A 73 3.30 -4.85 -2.00
#